data_AF-A0A8J6MMU3-F1
#
_entry.id   AF-A0A8J6MMU3-F1
#
_cell.length_a   1.000
_cell.length_b   1.000
_cell.length_c   1.000
_cell.angle_alpha   90.00
_cell.angle_beta   90.00
_cell.angle_gamma   90.00
#
_symmetry.space_group_name_H-M   'P 1'
#
loop_
_entity.id
_entity.type
_entity.pdbx_description
1 polymer ?
#
loop_
_entity_poly.entity_id
_entity_poly.type
_entity_poly.pdbx_seq_one_letter_code
_entity_poly.pdbx_strand_id
1 'polypeptide(L)' 'MSFMLPFRVFDKEKKQMWQIINYHPSSDAEGSYLATKEDDDSSDGDMRIIPANELVSYKFVDFLEEVEPFEN' A
#
# COMPACT_ATOMS: atom_id res chain seq x y z
N MET A 1 5.45 16.60 -9.66
CA MET A 1 5.56 15.29 -8.99
C MET A 1 4.25 14.57 -9.23
N SER A 2 4.28 13.33 -9.71
CA SER A 2 3.05 12.55 -9.85
C SER A 2 2.59 12.16 -8.46
N PHE A 3 1.43 12.66 -8.04
CA PHE A 3 0.83 12.28 -6.75
C PHE A 3 0.21 10.89 -6.93
N MET A 4 0.67 9.92 -6.15
CA MET A 4 0.03 8.61 -6.05
C MET A 4 -1.00 8.69 -4.93
N LEU A 5 -2.25 8.34 -5.21
CA LEU A 5 -3.27 8.20 -4.17
C LEU A 5 -2.99 6.90 -3.39
N PRO A 6 -2.92 6.95 -2.04
CA PRO A 6 -2.82 5.75 -1.24
C PRO A 6 -4.02 4.82 -1.48
N PHE A 7 -3.80 3.51 -1.45
CA PHE A 7 -4.85 2.53 -1.71
C PHE A 7 -4.64 1.23 -0.94
N ARG A 8 -5.71 0.46 -0.76
CA ARG A 8 -5.67 -0.82 -0.06
C ARG A 8 -5.63 -1.99 -1.01
N VAL A 9 -4.84 -2.99 -0.64
CA VAL A 9 -4.73 -4.26 -1.33
C VAL A 9 -4.84 -5.41 -0.34
N PHE A 10 -5.30 -6.55 -0.83
CA PHE A 10 -5.39 -7.80 -0.10
C PHE A 10 -4.42 -8.82 -0.70
N ASP A 11 -3.45 -9.26 0.11
CA ASP A 11 -2.60 -10.41 -0.17
C ASP A 11 -3.45 -11.68 0.01
N LYS A 12 -3.81 -12.33 -1.10
CA LYS A 12 -4.64 -13.55 -1.10
C LYS A 12 -3.89 -14.76 -0.54
N GLU A 13 -2.57 -14.80 -0.63
CA GLU A 13 -1.76 -15.94 -0.18
C GLU A 13 -1.64 -15.92 1.34
N LYS A 14 -1.30 -14.76 1.91
CA LYS A 14 -1.13 -14.59 3.37
C LYS A 14 -2.42 -14.21 4.08
N LYS A 15 -3.47 -13.86 3.33
CA LYS A 15 -4.75 -13.34 3.82
C LYS A 15 -4.56 -12.08 4.68
N GLN A 16 -3.82 -11.12 4.15
CA GLN A 16 -3.44 -9.89 4.86
C GLN A 16 -3.87 -8.65 4.08
N MET A 17 -4.32 -7.62 4.80
CA MET A 17 -4.60 -6.30 4.24
C MET A 17 -3.37 -5.41 4.34
N TRP A 18 -3.12 -4.65 3.28
CA TRP A 18 -2.02 -3.69 3.20
C TRP A 18 -2.53 -2.36 2.64
N GLN A 19 -2.11 -1.27 3.25
CA GLN A 19 -2.26 0.07 2.71
C GLN A 19 -0.98 0.47 1.99
N ILE A 20 -1.10 0.80 0.72
CA ILE A 20 0.00 1.27 -0.13
C ILE A 20 0.07 2.78 -0.04
N ILE A 21 1.21 3.30 0.42
CA ILE A 21 1.39 4.70 0.79
C ILE A 21 2.12 5.48 -0.32
N ASN A 22 3.16 4.88 -0.92
CA ASN A 22 3.99 5.57 -1.89
C ASN A 22 4.69 4.61 -2.86
N TYR A 23 5.10 5.11 -4.02
CA TYR A 23 5.86 4.39 -5.03
C TYR A 23 7.27 4.99 -5.20
N HIS A 24 8.27 4.12 -5.13
CA HIS A 24 9.67 4.44 -5.36
C HIS A 24 10.14 3.79 -6.67
N PRO A 25 10.39 4.58 -7.73
CA PRO A 25 10.91 4.05 -8.98
C PRO A 25 12.33 3.52 -8.80
N SER A 26 12.66 2.45 -9.50
CA SER A 26 14.02 1.92 -9.62
C SER A 26 14.48 2.03 -11.06
N SER A 27 15.79 2.25 -11.28
CA SER A 27 16.37 2.34 -12.62
C SER A 27 16.50 0.98 -13.31
N ASP A 28 16.64 -0.09 -12.53
CA ASP A 28 16.99 -1.44 -13.01
C ASP A 28 15.88 -2.48 -12.77
N ALA A 29 14.75 -2.07 -12.16
CA ALA A 29 13.61 -2.92 -11.83
C ALA A 29 12.29 -2.13 -11.89
N GLU A 30 11.15 -2.81 -11.80
CA GLU A 30 9.79 -2.21 -11.84
C GLU A 30 9.48 -1.26 -10.66
N GLY A 31 10.43 -1.02 -9.76
CA GLY A 31 10.28 -0.18 -8.58
C GLY A 31 9.69 -0.93 -7.38
N SER A 32 9.35 -0.18 -6.34
CA SER A 32 8.82 -0.74 -5.10
C SER A 32 7.82 0.20 -4.44
N TYR A 33 6.95 -0.37 -3.62
CA TYR A 33 5.95 0.36 -2.86
C TYR A 33 6.28 0.32 -1.38
N LEU A 34 6.07 1.44 -0.68
CA LEU A 34 5.98 1.45 0.77
C LEU A 34 4.55 1.08 1.17
N ALA A 35 4.40 0.07 2.00
CA ALA A 35 3.12 -0.41 2.48
C ALA A 35 3.11 -0.52 4.02
N THR A 36 1.96 -0.30 4.63
CA THR A 36 1.70 -0.61 6.04
C THR A 36 0.65 -1.70 6.15
N LYS A 37 0.84 -2.61 7.09
CA LYS A 37 -0.13 -3.68 7.35
C LYS A 37 -1.36 -3.11 8.05
N GLU A 38 -2.54 -3.63 7.71
CA GLU A 38 -3.82 -3.37 8.39
C GLU A 38 -4.29 -4.72 8.95
N ASP A 39 -4.24 -4.89 10.27
CA ASP A 39 -4.58 -6.15 10.95
C ASP A 39 -5.22 -5.89 12.33
N ASP A 40 -5.86 -6.91 12.91
CA ASP A 40 -6.47 -6.82 14.25
C ASP A 40 -5.50 -7.24 15.39
N ASP A 41 -4.22 -7.48 15.06
CA ASP A 41 -3.21 -8.01 15.97
C ASP A 41 -2.07 -7.01 16.29
N SER A 42 -1.03 -7.47 16.97
CA SER A 42 0.11 -6.63 17.36
C SER A 42 1.03 -6.21 16.21
N SER A 43 0.80 -6.72 14.99
CA SER A 43 1.55 -6.37 13.79
C SER A 43 0.82 -5.33 12.92
N ASP A 44 -0.33 -4.83 13.38
CA ASP A 44 -0.97 -3.69 12.76
C ASP A 44 -0.02 -2.48 12.70
N GLY A 45 0.01 -1.80 11.55
CA GLY A 45 0.93 -0.69 11.32
C GLY A 45 2.36 -1.10 10.93
N ASP A 46 2.68 -2.41 10.85
CA ASP A 46 4.02 -2.85 10.41
C ASP A 46 4.29 -2.39 8.97
N MET A 47 5.41 -1.70 8.78
CA MET A 47 5.81 -1.18 7.47
C MET A 47 6.72 -2.15 6.72
N ARG A 48 6.46 -2.33 5.43
CA ARG A 48 7.27 -3.15 4.53
C ARG A 48 7.42 -2.51 3.16
N ILE A 49 8.56 -2.75 2.53
CA ILE A 49 8.77 -2.49 1.10
C ILE A 49 8.29 -3.69 0.31
N ILE A 50 7.31 -3.48 -0.58
CA ILE A 50 6.76 -4.50 -1.47
C ILE A 50 7.27 -4.23 -2.89
N PRO A 51 8.03 -5.14 -3.51
CA PRO A 51 8.40 -5.03 -4.92
C PRO A 51 7.16 -4.88 -5.82
N ALA A 52 7.24 -4.03 -6.85
CA ALA A 52 6.07 -3.75 -7.69
C ALA A 52 5.50 -5.01 -8.38
N ASN A 53 6.38 -5.95 -8.76
CA ASN A 53 6.00 -7.23 -9.35
C ASN A 53 5.28 -8.18 -8.36
N GLU A 54 5.57 -8.10 -7.05
CA GLU A 54 4.84 -8.87 -6.02
C GLU A 54 3.39 -8.38 -5.90
N LEU A 55 3.20 -7.05 -5.97
CA LEU A 55 1.89 -6.40 -5.83
C LEU A 55 0.88 -6.81 -6.91
N VAL A 56 1.35 -7.21 -8.11
CA VAL A 56 0.48 -7.68 -9.22
C VAL A 56 -0.37 -8.88 -8.82
N SER A 57 0.11 -9.69 -7.88
CA SER A 57 -0.62 -10.87 -7.39
C SER A 57 -1.71 -10.51 -6.37
N TYR A 58 -1.65 -9.31 -5.77
CA TYR A 58 -2.55 -8.87 -4.72
C TYR A 58 -3.86 -8.36 -5.34
N LYS A 59 -4.94 -8.38 -4.56
CA LYS A 59 -6.24 -7.89 -5.01
C LYS A 59 -6.42 -6.44 -4.56
N PHE A 60 -6.66 -5.52 -5.49
CA PHE A 60 -7.08 -4.16 -5.16
C PHE A 60 -8.42 -4.17 -4.39
N VAL A 61 -8.52 -3.34 -3.37
CA VAL A 61 -9.71 -3.21 -2.54
C VAL A 61 -10.38 -1.87 -2.80
N ASP A 62 -9.74 -0.76 -2.43
CA ASP A 62 -10.22 0.60 -2.64
C ASP A 62 -9.08 1.62 -2.54
N PHE A 63 -9.38 2.88 -2.85
CA PHE A 63 -8.50 4.00 -2.52
C PHE A 63 -8.78 4.45 -1.09
N LEU A 64 -7.74 4.92 -0.40
CA LEU A 64 -7.93 5.65 0.84
C LEU A 64 -8.39 7.06 0.47
N GLU A 65 -9.66 7.36 0.70
CA GLU A 65 -10.20 8.71 0.47
C GLU A 65 -9.39 9.72 1.31
N GLU A 66 -9.04 10.85 0.70
CA GLU A 66 -8.46 11.99 1.43
C GLU A 66 -9.40 12.33 2.58
N VAL A 67 -8.91 12.26 3.81
CA VAL A 67 -9.60 12.88 4.95
C VAL A 67 -9.71 14.35 4.59
N GLU A 68 -10.93 14.82 4.30
CA GLU A 68 -11.16 16.23 4.02
C GLU A 68 -10.51 17.04 5.15
N PRO A 69 -9.67 18.05 4.83
CA PRO A 69 -9.06 18.87 5.87
C PRO A 69 -10.20 19.43 6.72
N PHE A 70 -10.16 19.17 8.03
CA PHE A 70 -11.15 19.68 8.97
C PHE A 70 -11.47 21.13 8.64
N GLU A 71 -12.70 21.41 8.18
CA GLU A 71 -13.13 22.79 7.97
C GLU A 71 -13.06 23.51 9.33
N ASN A 72 -12.26 24.58 9.38
CA ASN A 72 -12.12 25.45 10.57
C ASN A 72 -13.39 26.23 10.85
#